data_AF-A0A4Y7KNR3-F1
#
_entry.id   AF-A0A4Y7KNR3-F1
#
_cell.length_a   1.000
_cell.length_b   1.000
_cell.length_c   1.000
_cell.angle_alpha   90.00
_cell.angle_beta   90.00
_cell.angle_gamma   90.00
#
_symmetry.space_group_name_H-M   'P 1'
#
loop_
_entity.id
_entity.type
_entity.pdbx_description
1 polymer ?
#
loop_
_entity_poly.entity_id
_entity_poly.type
_entity_poly.pdbx_seq_one_letter_code
_entity_poly.pdbx_strand_id
1 'polypeptide(L)'
;METYPRHPPCIYVNPTRDMIIKRPHAYVNPSGLVSTPLLQSWIYPSSTLCDVIKELSGLFGLDPPLFTLQQQNPNTESMRIQSRPATPPRGAYDQSPYGVSPSQNMNHRTDDPVEIYKKNAINKLLESLHGDIATLRKNRQVEMEGLFNAQGMLRQREEQLSKGVREMQQEKEGLEQQLQMVLMNTDVLEGWVKENQVKVKINKGNLNVDQVFEPVDALSKQMLDCTAADLAIEDVIYSLDKVFQEGSMAFDQYLKNVRALSREQFFHRATASKVRAAQMQAQVANMASRASHSQYAM
;
A
#
# COMPACT_ATOMS: atom_id res chain seq x y z
N MET A 1 -5.79 -4.76 -4.44
CA MET A 1 -6.92 -4.01 -5.00
C MET A 1 -6.48 -2.57 -5.17
N GLU A 2 -6.39 -2.07 -6.40
CA GLU A 2 -6.11 -0.67 -6.68
C GLU A 2 -7.40 0.15 -6.52
N THR A 3 -7.38 1.08 -5.58
CA THR A 3 -8.50 1.99 -5.26
C THR A 3 -8.39 3.34 -5.96
N TYR A 4 -7.27 3.59 -6.62
CA TYR A 4 -7.06 4.74 -7.51
C TYR A 4 -7.89 4.58 -8.79
N PRO A 5 -8.46 5.65 -9.37
CA PRO A 5 -8.37 7.06 -8.97
C PRO A 5 -9.44 7.52 -7.97
N ARG A 6 -10.28 6.62 -7.44
CA ARG A 6 -11.35 6.98 -6.49
C ARG A 6 -10.81 7.46 -5.13
N HIS A 7 -9.64 6.97 -4.72
CA HIS A 7 -8.94 7.39 -3.50
C HIS A 7 -7.59 8.02 -3.86
N PRO A 8 -7.07 8.94 -3.01
CA PRO A 8 -5.79 9.60 -3.26
C PRO A 8 -4.62 8.60 -3.21
N PRO A 9 -3.55 8.83 -3.98
CA PRO A 9 -2.33 8.05 -3.86
C PRO A 9 -1.57 8.39 -2.56
N CYS A 10 -0.81 7.43 -2.04
CA CYS A 10 0.16 7.69 -0.98
C CYS A 10 1.46 8.22 -1.60
N ILE A 11 1.92 9.40 -1.17
CA ILE A 11 3.11 10.07 -1.71
C ILE A 11 4.18 10.18 -0.62
N TYR A 12 5.42 9.84 -0.97
CA TYR A 12 6.56 9.90 -0.07
C TYR A 12 7.73 10.66 -0.68
N VAL A 13 8.45 11.38 0.17
CA VAL A 13 9.77 11.93 -0.12
C VAL A 13 10.81 10.95 0.42
N ASN A 14 11.71 10.50 -0.45
CA ASN A 14 12.71 9.50 -0.10
C ASN A 14 14.12 10.11 -0.13
N PRO A 15 14.72 10.47 1.02
CA PRO A 15 16.04 11.10 1.06
C PRO A 15 17.14 10.13 0.57
N THR A 16 18.14 10.66 -0.14
CA THR A 16 19.39 9.95 -0.46
C THR A 16 20.32 9.88 0.76
N ARG A 17 21.45 9.17 0.65
CA ARG A 17 22.42 8.93 1.76
C ARG A 17 22.92 10.20 2.44
N ASP A 18 22.95 11.31 1.71
CA ASP A 18 23.43 12.62 2.11
C ASP A 18 22.29 13.64 2.35
N MET A 19 21.03 13.20 2.31
CA MET A 19 19.87 14.07 2.53
C MET A 19 19.15 13.74 3.84
N ILE A 20 18.55 14.76 4.43
CA ILE A 20 17.69 14.63 5.61
C ILE A 20 16.38 15.39 5.38
N ILE A 21 15.28 14.81 5.86
CA ILE A 21 13.97 15.48 5.84
C ILE A 21 13.98 16.63 6.83
N LYS A 22 13.58 17.82 6.38
CA LYS A 22 13.41 19.02 7.21
C LYS A 22 12.45 18.74 8.36
N ARG A 23 12.83 19.11 9.59
CA ARG A 23 11.96 19.00 10.77
C ARG A 23 11.98 20.29 11.58
N PRO A 24 10.81 20.89 11.89
CA PRO A 24 9.47 20.56 11.39
C PRO A 24 9.27 21.03 9.93
N HIS A 25 8.47 20.28 9.16
CA HIS A 25 8.02 20.68 7.82
C HIS A 25 6.49 20.64 7.77
N ALA A 26 5.89 21.62 7.09
CA ALA A 26 4.43 21.85 7.12
C ALA A 26 3.62 20.69 6.50
N TYR A 27 4.15 20.05 5.45
CA TYR A 27 3.43 19.05 4.65
C TYR A 27 4.12 17.68 4.59
N VAL A 28 5.23 17.48 5.30
CA VAL A 28 6.02 16.25 5.23
C VAL A 28 6.38 15.81 6.64
N ASN A 29 6.02 14.58 6.98
CA ASN A 29 6.27 14.02 8.31
C ASN A 29 7.69 13.39 8.41
N PRO A 30 8.13 12.98 9.61
CA PRO A 30 9.43 12.31 9.81
C PRO A 30 9.66 11.03 8.99
N SER A 31 8.60 10.35 8.55
CA SER A 31 8.67 9.15 7.70
C SER A 31 8.69 9.47 6.20
N GLY A 32 8.71 10.75 5.83
CA GLY A 32 8.68 11.20 4.44
C GLY A 32 7.29 11.19 3.80
N LEU A 33 6.22 10.83 4.53
CA LEU A 33 4.86 10.86 4.01
C LEU A 33 4.43 12.31 3.80
N VAL A 34 3.89 12.57 2.61
CA VAL A 34 3.40 13.88 2.19
C VAL A 34 1.92 14.00 2.47
N SER A 35 1.52 15.10 3.10
CA SER A 35 0.14 15.42 3.43
C SER A 35 -0.17 16.86 3.00
N THR A 36 -0.73 17.04 1.81
CA THR A 36 -1.22 18.34 1.32
C THR A 36 -2.75 18.44 1.50
N PRO A 37 -3.31 19.66 1.51
CA PRO A 37 -4.76 19.84 1.52
C PRO A 37 -5.47 19.08 0.39
N LEU A 38 -4.89 19.07 -0.81
CA LEU A 38 -5.47 18.37 -1.96
C LEU A 38 -5.52 16.83 -1.76
N LEU A 39 -4.50 16.25 -1.11
CA LEU A 39 -4.50 14.82 -0.77
C LEU A 39 -5.53 14.49 0.32
N GLN A 40 -5.78 15.41 1.26
CA GLN A 40 -6.76 15.22 2.34
C GLN A 40 -8.20 15.35 1.84
N SER A 41 -8.46 16.23 0.87
CA SER A 41 -9.80 16.49 0.31
C SER A 41 -9.94 15.98 -1.13
N TRP A 42 -9.46 14.76 -1.41
CA TRP A 42 -9.50 14.16 -2.74
C TRP A 42 -10.93 13.91 -3.23
N ILE A 43 -11.28 14.43 -4.40
CA ILE A 43 -12.62 14.27 -5.00
C ILE A 43 -12.45 13.80 -6.45
N TYR A 44 -12.74 12.53 -6.72
CA TYR A 44 -12.79 12.01 -8.10
C TYR A 44 -14.10 12.42 -8.80
N PRO A 45 -14.08 12.87 -10.07
CA PRO A 45 -12.95 12.99 -11.00
C PRO A 45 -12.22 14.35 -11.01
N SER A 46 -12.60 15.27 -10.13
CA SER A 46 -12.08 16.65 -10.10
C SER A 46 -10.62 16.76 -9.65
N SER A 47 -10.14 15.86 -8.80
CA SER A 47 -8.76 15.78 -8.33
C SER A 47 -7.99 14.78 -9.17
N THR A 48 -6.89 15.23 -9.79
CA THR A 48 -6.01 14.36 -10.58
C THR A 48 -4.59 14.35 -10.03
N LEU A 49 -3.81 13.34 -10.42
CA LEU A 49 -2.39 13.27 -10.05
C LEU A 49 -1.61 14.49 -10.57
N CYS A 50 -2.02 15.04 -11.72
CA CYS A 50 -1.40 16.24 -12.30
C CYS A 50 -1.59 17.47 -11.39
N ASP A 51 -2.75 17.59 -10.74
CA ASP A 51 -3.03 18.70 -9.83
C ASP A 51 -2.18 18.60 -8.56
N VAL A 52 -2.02 17.38 -8.03
CA VAL A 52 -1.13 17.13 -6.88
C VAL A 52 0.31 17.49 -7.22
N ILE A 53 0.83 17.07 -8.38
CA ILE A 53 2.22 17.35 -8.75
C ILE A 53 2.47 18.86 -8.91
N LYS A 54 1.50 19.60 -9.47
CA LYS A 54 1.59 21.07 -9.58
C LYS A 54 1.58 21.73 -8.20
N GLU A 55 0.71 21.28 -7.30
CA GLU A 55 0.67 21.77 -5.92
C GLU A 55 2.01 21.48 -5.20
N LEU A 56 2.52 20.25 -5.29
CA LEU A 56 3.79 19.86 -4.68
C LEU A 56 4.98 20.65 -5.23
N SER A 57 5.02 20.92 -6.54
CA SER A 57 6.05 21.76 -7.14
C SER A 57 6.03 23.19 -6.58
N GLY A 58 4.84 23.74 -6.33
CA GLY A 58 4.69 25.06 -5.72
C GLY A 58 5.11 25.06 -4.24
N LEU A 59 4.59 24.10 -3.47
CA LEU A 59 4.86 23.98 -2.03
C LEU A 59 6.34 23.69 -1.74
N PHE A 60 6.95 22.73 -2.43
CA PHE A 60 8.36 22.36 -2.23
C PHE A 60 9.33 23.35 -2.87
N GLY A 61 8.87 24.16 -3.84
CA GLY A 61 9.65 25.30 -4.32
C GLY A 61 9.75 26.43 -3.29
N LEU A 62 8.73 26.60 -2.46
CA LEU A 62 8.69 27.59 -1.37
C LEU A 62 9.38 27.09 -0.10
N ASP A 63 9.11 25.84 0.29
CA ASP A 63 9.74 25.19 1.42
C ASP A 63 10.25 23.79 1.04
N PRO A 64 11.56 23.66 0.69
CA PRO A 64 12.14 22.38 0.33
C PRO A 64 12.06 21.35 1.49
N PRO A 65 11.52 20.14 1.26
CA PRO A 65 11.35 19.13 2.31
C PRO A 65 12.65 18.38 2.64
N LEU A 66 13.70 18.50 1.82
CA LEU A 66 14.99 17.83 1.99
C LEU A 66 16.13 18.85 2.03
N PHE A 67 17.09 18.60 2.92
CA PHE A 67 18.37 19.31 2.96
C PHE A 67 19.53 18.34 2.82
N THR A 68 20.60 18.80 2.17
CA THR A 68 21.88 18.09 2.13
C THR A 68 22.60 18.25 3.47
N LEU A 69 23.09 17.15 4.02
CA LEU A 69 24.05 17.14 5.12
C LEU A 69 25.40 17.67 4.60
N GLN A 70 25.67 18.95 4.78
CA GLN A 70 27.03 19.47 4.58
C GLN A 70 27.95 18.83 5.62
N GLN A 71 29.01 18.15 5.15
CA GLN A 71 30.14 17.79 5.98
C GLN A 71 30.80 19.09 6.47
N GLN A 72 30.60 19.41 7.75
CA GLN A 72 31.36 20.46 8.42
C GLN A 72 32.84 20.07 8.40
N ASN A 73 33.64 20.77 7.59
CA ASN A 73 35.09 20.79 7.76
C ASN A 73 35.42 21.43 9.12
N PRO A 74 36.15 20.76 10.01
CA PRO A 74 36.58 21.35 11.28
C PRO A 74 37.79 22.24 11.03
N ASN A 75 37.59 23.48 10.58
CA ASN A 75 38.58 24.54 10.83
C ASN A 75 38.01 25.94 10.53
N THR A 76 37.49 26.59 11.56
CA THR A 76 37.74 28.02 11.85
C THR A 76 37.30 28.32 13.28
N GLU A 77 38.28 28.55 14.15
CA GLU A 77 38.09 29.13 15.47
C GLU A 77 37.56 30.57 15.35
N SER A 78 36.55 30.93 16.15
CA SER A 78 36.75 31.70 17.39
C SER A 78 35.46 32.41 17.85
N MET A 79 35.37 32.51 19.18
CA MET A 79 34.40 33.23 20.01
C MET A 79 33.28 32.38 20.63
N ARG A 80 33.61 31.71 21.75
CA ARG A 80 32.75 31.76 22.95
C ARG A 80 33.52 31.54 24.25
N ILE A 81 33.39 32.57 25.07
CA ILE A 81 33.78 32.84 26.46
C ILE A 81 33.61 31.66 27.43
N GLN A 82 34.57 31.51 28.35
CA GLN A 82 34.62 30.56 29.46
C GLN A 82 33.88 31.03 30.74
N SER A 83 33.64 30.04 31.63
CA SER A 83 33.53 30.05 33.12
C SER A 83 32.13 29.64 33.64
N ARG A 84 31.90 28.79 34.66
CA ARG A 84 32.63 27.88 35.59
C ARG A 84 31.54 27.04 36.33
N PRO A 85 31.85 25.95 37.06
CA PRO A 85 31.47 25.94 38.49
C PRO A 85 32.54 25.38 39.45
N ALA A 86 32.38 25.71 40.73
CA ALA A 86 33.36 25.60 41.82
C ALA A 86 33.14 24.39 42.76
N THR A 87 34.20 24.03 43.48
CA THR A 87 34.34 23.00 44.53
C THR A 87 33.95 23.51 45.95
N PRO A 88 34.22 22.81 47.09
CA PRO A 88 33.27 22.19 48.04
C PRO A 88 33.25 22.89 49.43
N PRO A 89 32.66 22.29 50.50
CA PRO A 89 33.38 22.30 51.79
C PRO A 89 33.25 21.02 52.67
N ARG A 90 34.16 20.95 53.66
CA ARG A 90 34.46 19.88 54.63
C ARG A 90 33.82 20.09 56.03
N GLY A 91 33.71 18.97 56.77
CA GLY A 91 33.83 18.83 58.25
C GLY A 91 32.51 18.80 59.04
N ALA A 92 32.32 18.12 60.17
CA ALA A 92 33.10 17.19 61.02
C ALA A 92 32.18 16.67 62.16
N TYR A 93 32.35 15.44 62.68
CA TYR A 93 32.07 14.87 64.04
C TYR A 93 31.72 13.35 63.92
N ASP A 94 31.81 12.44 64.90
CA ASP A 94 32.78 12.04 65.95
C ASP A 94 32.27 10.69 66.56
N GLN A 95 33.17 9.89 67.16
CA GLN A 95 32.98 8.80 68.17
C GLN A 95 32.75 7.29 67.81
N SER A 96 33.85 6.50 67.95
CA SER A 96 34.17 5.40 68.93
C SER A 96 33.19 4.26 69.34
N PRO A 97 33.62 3.16 70.04
CA PRO A 97 34.98 2.68 70.42
C PRO A 97 35.24 1.15 70.24
N TYR A 98 36.49 0.71 70.35
CA TYR A 98 36.99 -0.35 71.27
C TYR A 98 38.44 -0.69 70.89
N GLY A 99 39.35 -0.50 71.83
CA GLY A 99 40.75 -0.91 71.72
C GLY A 99 41.00 -2.23 72.43
N VAL A 100 42.02 -2.96 71.95
CA VAL A 100 42.87 -3.83 72.77
C VAL A 100 44.26 -3.83 72.14
N SER A 101 45.25 -3.30 72.86
CA SER A 101 46.65 -3.64 72.66
C SER A 101 46.93 -4.97 73.37
N PRO A 102 47.95 -5.70 72.92
CA PRO A 102 48.99 -6.02 73.88
C PRO A 102 50.37 -5.59 73.40
N SER A 103 50.98 -4.85 74.29
CA SER A 103 52.41 -4.69 74.54
C SER A 103 53.11 -6.06 74.61
N GLN A 104 54.28 -6.22 74.00
CA GLN A 104 55.57 -6.25 74.73
C GLN A 104 56.73 -6.82 73.92
N ASN A 105 57.88 -6.22 74.23
CA ASN A 105 59.23 -6.76 74.25
C ASN A 105 60.02 -6.90 72.95
N MET A 106 60.86 -5.87 72.75
CA MET A 106 62.31 -5.98 72.90
C MET A 106 62.90 -7.32 72.48
N ASN A 107 63.53 -7.31 71.31
CA ASN A 107 64.84 -7.91 71.08
C ASN A 107 65.32 -7.48 69.71
N HIS A 108 65.91 -6.28 69.61
CA HIS A 108 66.86 -6.03 68.54
C HIS A 108 68.23 -5.92 69.19
N ARG A 109 68.85 -7.10 69.28
CA ARG A 109 70.27 -7.27 68.93
C ARG A 109 70.61 -6.28 67.82
N THR A 110 71.79 -5.68 67.90
CA THR A 110 72.38 -4.89 66.83
C THR A 110 72.39 -5.71 65.54
N ASP A 111 71.34 -5.60 64.74
CA ASP A 111 71.30 -6.12 63.38
C ASP A 111 72.27 -5.28 62.56
N ASP A 112 73.14 -5.97 61.84
CA ASP A 112 74.13 -5.37 60.97
C ASP A 112 73.42 -4.40 59.99
N PRO A 113 73.82 -3.12 59.92
CA PRO A 113 73.24 -2.13 59.00
C PRO A 113 73.09 -2.63 57.56
N VAL A 114 73.96 -3.57 57.15
CA VAL A 114 73.93 -4.23 55.85
C VAL A 114 72.74 -5.17 55.69
N GLU A 115 72.31 -5.88 56.74
CA GLU A 115 71.15 -6.78 56.70
C GLU A 115 69.82 -6.02 56.67
N ILE A 116 69.73 -4.90 57.39
CA ILE A 116 68.57 -4.02 57.36
C ILE A 116 68.41 -3.39 55.96
N TYR A 117 69.51 -2.94 55.35
CA TYR A 117 69.50 -2.41 53.98
C TYR A 117 69.09 -3.48 52.97
N LYS A 118 69.62 -4.71 53.07
CA LYS A 118 69.23 -5.84 52.22
C LYS A 118 67.75 -6.18 52.38
N LYS A 119 67.25 -6.26 53.62
CA LYS A 119 65.83 -6.54 53.91
C LYS A 119 64.90 -5.46 53.36
N ASN A 120 65.26 -4.19 53.50
CA ASN A 120 64.50 -3.08 52.94
C ASN A 120 64.56 -3.04 51.40
N ALA A 121 65.71 -3.36 50.79
CA ALA A 121 65.84 -3.49 49.35
C ALA A 121 65.01 -4.65 48.80
N ILE A 122 64.99 -5.80 49.49
CA ILE A 122 64.17 -6.96 49.15
C ILE A 122 62.67 -6.62 49.28
N ASN A 123 62.26 -5.96 50.36
CA ASN A 123 60.88 -5.53 50.54
C ASN A 123 60.43 -4.55 49.45
N LYS A 124 61.28 -3.59 49.08
CA LYS A 124 60.99 -2.63 48.01
C LYS A 124 60.84 -3.31 46.64
N LEU A 125 61.69 -4.29 46.33
CA LEU A 125 61.57 -5.09 45.11
C LEU A 125 60.30 -5.95 45.13
N LEU A 126 59.94 -6.51 46.28
CA LEU A 126 58.75 -7.32 46.45
C LEU A 126 57.46 -6.48 46.33
N GLU A 127 57.45 -5.27 46.89
CA GLU A 127 56.36 -4.30 46.71
C GLU A 127 56.22 -3.85 45.25
N SER A 128 57.33 -3.55 44.58
CA SER A 128 57.34 -3.22 43.15
C SER A 128 56.81 -4.38 42.30
N LEU A 129 57.28 -5.60 42.55
CA LEU A 129 56.82 -6.81 41.86
C LEU A 129 55.33 -7.06 42.09
N HIS A 130 54.84 -6.91 43.32
CA HIS A 130 53.41 -7.02 43.61
C HIS A 130 52.59 -5.93 42.92
N GLY A 131 53.11 -4.70 42.84
CA GLY A 131 52.52 -3.61 42.07
C GLY A 131 52.43 -3.95 40.58
N ASP A 132 53.52 -4.44 39.98
CA ASP A 132 53.58 -4.83 38.57
C ASP A 132 52.67 -6.03 38.26
N ILE A 133 52.62 -7.03 39.14
CA ILE A 133 51.69 -8.17 38.99
C ILE A 133 50.24 -7.69 39.08
N ALA A 134 49.93 -6.76 39.99
CA ALA A 134 48.59 -6.21 40.13
C ALA A 134 48.18 -5.38 38.91
N THR A 135 49.07 -4.55 38.37
CA THR A 135 48.80 -3.77 37.14
C THR A 135 48.63 -4.68 35.93
N LEU A 136 49.49 -5.69 35.74
CA LEU A 136 49.35 -6.68 34.66
C LEU A 136 48.04 -7.47 34.75
N ARG A 137 47.63 -7.88 35.95
CA ARG A 137 46.34 -8.55 36.16
C ARG A 137 45.17 -7.64 35.81
N LYS A 138 45.21 -6.38 36.26
CA LYS A 138 44.18 -5.38 35.95
C LYS A 138 44.09 -5.12 34.44
N ASN A 139 45.23 -4.94 33.76
CA ASN A 139 45.25 -4.70 32.32
C ASN A 139 44.67 -5.89 31.54
N ARG A 140 45.06 -7.13 31.89
CA ARG A 140 44.48 -8.33 31.27
C ARG A 140 42.98 -8.46 31.53
N GLN A 141 42.51 -8.07 32.70
CA GLN A 141 41.08 -8.08 33.00
C GLN A 141 40.31 -7.09 32.12
N VAL A 142 40.83 -5.87 31.94
CA VAL A 142 40.23 -4.88 31.04
C VAL A 142 40.23 -5.35 29.58
N GLU A 143 41.34 -5.95 29.12
CA GLU A 143 41.40 -6.53 27.77
C GLU A 143 40.39 -7.67 27.60
N MET A 144 40.27 -8.56 28.59
CA MET A 144 39.30 -9.66 28.58
C MET A 144 37.86 -9.15 28.56
N GLU A 145 37.54 -8.13 29.35
CA GLU A 145 36.23 -7.46 29.33
C GLU A 145 35.96 -6.81 27.96
N GLY A 146 36.98 -6.17 27.36
CA GLY A 146 36.89 -5.62 26.01
C GLY A 146 36.60 -6.67 24.94
N LEU A 147 37.31 -7.80 24.99
CA LEU A 147 37.09 -8.93 24.07
C LEU A 147 35.70 -9.56 24.25
N PHE A 148 35.22 -9.71 25.49
CA PHE A 148 33.89 -10.25 25.76
C PHE A 148 32.77 -9.33 25.22
N ASN A 149 32.92 -8.01 25.39
CA ASN A 149 32.01 -7.03 24.81
C ASN A 149 32.02 -7.07 23.29
N ALA A 150 33.19 -7.17 22.65
CA ALA A 150 33.30 -7.30 21.21
C ALA A 150 32.65 -8.59 20.69
N GLN A 151 32.86 -9.73 21.38
CA GLN A 151 32.22 -11.00 21.07
C GLN A 151 30.69 -10.91 21.17
N GLY A 152 30.17 -10.25 22.21
CA GLY A 152 28.74 -10.01 22.38
C GLY A 152 28.15 -9.21 21.22
N MET A 153 28.82 -8.11 20.81
CA MET A 153 28.39 -7.31 19.67
C MET A 153 28.42 -8.09 18.34
N LEU A 154 29.46 -8.90 18.12
CA LEU A 154 29.56 -9.72 16.90
C LEU A 154 28.44 -10.76 16.83
N ARG A 155 28.13 -11.43 17.94
CA ARG A 155 27.03 -12.39 18.01
C ARG A 155 25.68 -11.74 17.78
N GLN A 156 25.46 -10.54 18.33
CA GLN A 156 24.24 -9.78 18.07
C GLN A 156 24.11 -9.40 16.59
N ARG A 157 25.21 -8.98 15.95
CA ARG A 157 25.21 -8.66 14.51
C ARG A 157 25.00 -9.89 13.64
N GLU A 158 25.60 -11.02 14.00
CA GLU A 158 25.37 -12.31 13.34
C GLU A 158 23.89 -12.68 13.38
N GLU A 159 23.25 -12.55 14.55
CA GLU A 159 21.82 -12.83 14.70
C GLU A 159 20.96 -11.89 13.83
N GLN A 160 21.27 -10.58 13.83
CA GLN A 160 20.59 -9.60 12.99
C GLN A 160 20.75 -9.90 11.49
N LEU A 161 21.96 -10.24 11.04
CA LEU A 161 22.22 -10.63 9.65
C LEU A 161 21.48 -11.93 9.30
N SER A 162 21.51 -12.93 10.18
CA SER A 162 20.79 -14.19 9.97
C SER A 162 19.29 -13.97 9.84
N LYS A 163 18.73 -13.04 10.62
CA LYS A 163 17.33 -12.64 10.55
C LYS A 163 17.04 -11.94 9.22
N GLY A 164 17.83 -10.95 8.85
CA GLY A 164 17.65 -10.22 7.59
C GLY A 164 17.76 -11.12 6.35
N VAL A 165 18.66 -12.10 6.36
CA VAL A 165 18.77 -13.10 5.28
C VAL A 165 17.51 -13.95 5.19
N ARG A 166 16.94 -14.40 6.32
CA ARG A 166 15.69 -15.17 6.32
C ARG A 166 14.51 -14.34 5.82
N GLU A 167 14.39 -13.10 6.25
CA GLU A 167 13.31 -12.19 5.81
C GLU A 167 13.40 -11.95 4.30
N MET A 168 14.59 -11.64 3.78
CA MET A 168 14.81 -11.43 2.34
C MET A 168 14.51 -12.70 1.52
N GLN A 169 14.85 -13.88 2.04
CA GLN A 169 14.54 -15.14 1.38
C GLN A 169 13.02 -15.38 1.31
N GLN A 170 12.28 -15.08 2.38
CA GLN A 170 10.81 -15.17 2.39
C GLN A 170 10.17 -14.16 1.43
N GLU A 171 10.68 -12.92 1.39
CA GLU A 171 10.22 -11.91 0.43
C GLU A 171 10.47 -12.33 -1.01
N LYS A 172 11.65 -12.88 -1.30
CA LYS A 172 11.98 -13.43 -2.62
C LYS A 172 10.99 -14.52 -3.02
N GLU A 173 10.75 -15.50 -2.16
CA GLU A 173 9.80 -16.59 -2.41
C GLU A 173 8.38 -16.06 -2.63
N GLY A 174 7.96 -15.05 -1.85
CA GLY A 174 6.67 -14.38 -2.03
C GLY A 174 6.54 -13.66 -3.37
N LEU A 175 7.60 -12.95 -3.80
CA LEU A 175 7.62 -12.27 -5.10
C LEU A 175 7.63 -13.26 -6.26
N GLU A 176 8.33 -14.39 -6.15
CA GLU A 176 8.32 -15.45 -7.16
C GLU A 176 6.91 -16.05 -7.34
N GLN A 177 6.18 -16.26 -6.25
CA GLN A 177 4.78 -16.71 -6.29
C GLN A 177 3.86 -15.67 -6.96
N GLN A 178 4.02 -14.39 -6.61
CA GLN A 178 3.25 -13.31 -7.23
C GLN A 178 3.54 -13.21 -8.73
N LEU A 179 4.81 -13.32 -9.13
CA LEU A 179 5.22 -13.33 -10.53
C LEU A 179 4.56 -14.49 -11.28
N GLN A 180 4.59 -15.69 -10.73
CA GLN A 180 3.95 -16.86 -11.33
C GLN A 180 2.44 -16.65 -11.54
N MET A 181 1.75 -16.07 -10.54
CA MET A 181 0.33 -15.75 -10.66
C MET A 181 0.05 -14.73 -11.76
N VAL A 182 0.86 -13.66 -11.85
CA VAL A 182 0.71 -12.63 -12.89
C VAL A 182 0.97 -13.20 -14.27
N LEU A 183 1.99 -14.05 -14.44
CA LEU A 183 2.26 -14.72 -15.71
C LEU A 183 1.10 -15.62 -16.14
N MET A 184 0.60 -16.45 -15.22
CA MET A 184 -0.54 -17.33 -15.51
C MET A 184 -1.80 -16.54 -15.88
N ASN A 185 -2.09 -15.44 -15.18
CA ASN A 185 -3.21 -14.56 -15.51
C ASN A 185 -3.01 -13.88 -16.87
N THR A 186 -1.78 -13.49 -17.19
CA THR A 186 -1.44 -12.88 -18.49
C THR A 186 -1.71 -13.88 -19.61
N ASP A 187 -1.28 -15.14 -19.47
CA ASP A 187 -1.52 -16.19 -20.47
C ASP A 187 -3.02 -16.43 -20.71
N VAL A 188 -3.81 -16.48 -19.64
CA VAL A 188 -5.28 -16.62 -19.71
C VAL A 188 -5.90 -15.44 -20.46
N LEU A 189 -5.49 -14.21 -20.12
CA LEU A 189 -6.01 -13.01 -20.77
C LEU A 189 -5.58 -12.93 -22.23
N GLU A 190 -4.34 -13.28 -22.56
CA GLU A 190 -3.87 -13.35 -23.94
C GLU A 190 -4.64 -14.38 -24.76
N GLY A 191 -4.90 -15.57 -24.19
CA GLY A 191 -5.72 -16.59 -24.82
C GLY A 191 -7.13 -16.08 -25.12
N TRP A 192 -7.77 -15.45 -24.14
CA TRP A 192 -9.09 -14.85 -24.30
C TRP A 192 -9.09 -13.74 -25.34
N VAL A 193 -8.09 -12.85 -25.33
CA VAL A 193 -7.97 -11.76 -26.31
C VAL A 193 -7.77 -12.31 -27.72
N LYS A 194 -6.92 -13.32 -27.92
CA LYS A 194 -6.71 -13.96 -29.23
C LYS A 194 -8.02 -14.54 -29.77
N GLU A 195 -8.77 -15.27 -28.94
CA GLU A 195 -10.04 -15.86 -29.34
C GLU A 195 -11.10 -14.80 -29.70
N ASN A 196 -11.21 -13.75 -28.90
CA ASN A 196 -12.26 -12.73 -29.08
C ASN A 196 -11.91 -11.68 -30.13
N GLN A 197 -10.62 -11.37 -30.36
CA GLN A 197 -10.22 -10.51 -31.47
C GLN A 197 -10.58 -11.10 -32.83
N VAL A 198 -10.53 -12.42 -32.99
CA VAL A 198 -10.97 -13.10 -34.22
C VAL A 198 -12.47 -12.87 -34.44
N LYS A 199 -13.29 -13.03 -33.39
CA LYS A 199 -14.75 -12.77 -33.44
C LYS A 199 -15.05 -11.31 -33.79
N VAL A 200 -14.32 -10.36 -33.20
CA VAL A 200 -14.49 -8.93 -33.47
C VAL A 200 -14.03 -8.54 -34.89
N LYS A 201 -12.96 -9.14 -35.42
CA LYS A 201 -12.49 -8.87 -36.80
C LYS A 201 -13.45 -9.39 -37.87
N ILE A 202 -14.07 -10.55 -37.65
CA ILE A 202 -15.12 -11.08 -38.55
C ILE A 202 -16.32 -10.12 -38.60
N ASN A 203 -16.65 -9.51 -37.46
CA ASN A 203 -17.85 -8.70 -37.30
C ASN A 203 -17.64 -7.20 -37.62
N LYS A 204 -16.41 -6.68 -37.60
CA LYS A 204 -16.10 -5.24 -37.68
C LYS A 204 -16.61 -4.47 -38.93
N GLY A 205 -17.01 -5.17 -40.00
CA GLY A 205 -17.52 -4.54 -41.21
C GLY A 205 -19.05 -4.58 -41.40
N ASN A 206 -19.78 -5.41 -40.64
CA ASN A 206 -21.20 -5.68 -40.92
C ASN A 206 -22.04 -5.91 -39.64
N LEU A 207 -21.59 -5.38 -38.49
CA LEU A 207 -22.35 -5.46 -37.24
C LEU A 207 -23.59 -4.58 -37.32
N ASN A 208 -24.71 -5.18 -37.71
CA ASN A 208 -26.02 -4.59 -37.49
C ASN A 208 -26.35 -4.71 -35.98
N VAL A 209 -26.42 -3.57 -35.29
CA VAL A 209 -26.68 -3.51 -33.83
C VAL A 209 -28.01 -4.16 -33.47
N ASP A 210 -28.99 -4.11 -34.38
CA ASP A 210 -30.32 -4.67 -34.16
C ASP A 210 -30.34 -6.21 -34.20
N GLN A 211 -29.29 -6.85 -34.74
CA GLN A 211 -29.15 -8.32 -34.77
C GLN A 211 -28.32 -8.88 -33.61
N VAL A 212 -27.80 -8.02 -32.72
CA VAL A 212 -27.02 -8.47 -31.56
C VAL A 212 -27.90 -9.21 -30.55
N PHE A 213 -29.17 -8.82 -30.46
CA PHE A 213 -30.14 -9.42 -29.57
C PHE A 213 -31.28 -10.02 -30.37
N GLU A 214 -31.33 -11.34 -30.44
CA GLU A 214 -32.39 -12.06 -31.13
C GLU A 214 -33.46 -12.56 -30.14
N PRO A 215 -34.74 -12.54 -30.52
CA PRO A 215 -35.80 -13.20 -29.77
C PRO A 215 -35.52 -14.70 -29.61
N VAL A 216 -35.92 -15.26 -28.46
CA VAL A 216 -35.63 -16.65 -28.08
C VAL A 216 -36.19 -17.68 -29.07
N ASP A 217 -37.33 -17.37 -29.70
CA ASP A 217 -38.01 -18.23 -30.66
C ASP A 217 -38.74 -17.42 -31.74
N ALA A 218 -39.18 -18.12 -32.79
CA ALA A 218 -39.88 -17.51 -33.92
C ALA A 218 -41.19 -16.81 -33.52
N LEU A 219 -41.92 -17.33 -32.53
CA LEU A 219 -43.14 -16.71 -32.02
C LEU A 219 -42.84 -15.41 -31.26
N SER A 220 -41.78 -15.37 -30.44
CA SER A 220 -41.38 -14.12 -29.77
C SER A 220 -40.91 -13.08 -30.78
N LYS A 221 -40.22 -13.49 -31.85
CA LYS A 221 -39.88 -12.59 -32.95
C LYS A 221 -41.12 -12.02 -33.62
N GLN A 222 -42.08 -12.87 -33.96
CA GLN A 222 -43.35 -12.43 -34.55
C GLN A 222 -44.12 -11.48 -33.63
N MET A 223 -44.11 -11.72 -32.32
CA MET A 223 -44.74 -10.83 -31.34
C MET A 223 -44.04 -9.46 -31.26
N LEU A 224 -42.70 -9.45 -31.26
CA LEU A 224 -41.92 -8.21 -31.26
C LEU A 224 -42.23 -7.39 -32.52
N ASP A 225 -42.14 -8.01 -33.70
CA ASP A 225 -42.39 -7.36 -34.98
C ASP A 225 -43.81 -6.81 -35.09
N CYS A 226 -44.82 -7.59 -34.67
CA CYS A 226 -46.22 -7.12 -34.68
C CYS A 226 -46.46 -5.96 -33.72
N THR A 227 -45.82 -5.98 -32.55
CA THR A 227 -45.97 -4.91 -31.54
C THR A 227 -45.27 -3.63 -32.01
N ALA A 228 -44.06 -3.76 -32.57
CA ALA A 228 -43.33 -2.65 -33.15
C ALA A 228 -44.09 -1.99 -34.30
N ALA A 229 -44.67 -2.80 -35.20
CA ALA A 229 -45.50 -2.31 -36.31
C ALA A 229 -46.78 -1.61 -35.82
N ASP A 230 -47.48 -2.15 -34.81
CA ASP A 230 -48.67 -1.51 -34.23
C ASP A 230 -48.36 -0.11 -33.67
N LEU A 231 -47.27 0.02 -32.90
CA LEU A 231 -46.83 1.30 -32.35
C LEU A 231 -46.37 2.27 -33.44
N ALA A 232 -45.60 1.80 -34.42
CA ALA A 232 -45.18 2.63 -35.55
C ALA A 232 -46.37 3.17 -36.36
N ILE A 233 -47.45 2.39 -36.49
CA ILE A 233 -48.68 2.86 -37.15
C ILE A 233 -49.37 3.95 -36.33
N GLU A 234 -49.44 3.84 -35.00
CA GLU A 234 -49.98 4.91 -34.14
C GLU A 234 -49.20 6.22 -34.32
N ASP A 235 -47.86 6.15 -34.37
CA ASP A 235 -47.00 7.31 -34.60
C ASP A 235 -47.23 7.96 -35.98
N VAL A 236 -47.44 7.13 -37.01
CA VAL A 236 -47.75 7.59 -38.37
C VAL A 236 -49.13 8.24 -38.41
N ILE A 237 -50.16 7.64 -37.80
CA ILE A 237 -51.51 8.21 -37.75
C ILE A 237 -51.50 9.56 -37.01
N TYR A 238 -50.80 9.64 -35.87
CA TYR A 238 -50.63 10.89 -35.13
C TYR A 238 -49.99 11.98 -36.00
N SER A 239 -48.92 11.62 -36.73
CA SER A 239 -48.24 12.56 -37.62
C SER A 239 -49.12 12.99 -38.80
N LEU A 240 -49.94 12.08 -39.34
CA LEU A 240 -50.90 12.38 -40.40
C LEU A 240 -51.99 13.33 -39.94
N ASP A 241 -52.50 13.17 -38.72
CA ASP A 241 -53.50 14.08 -38.14
C ASP A 241 -52.93 15.49 -37.98
N LYS A 242 -51.68 15.60 -37.52
CA LYS A 242 -50.98 16.89 -37.44
C LYS A 242 -50.85 17.57 -38.82
N VAL A 243 -50.38 16.84 -39.83
CA VAL A 243 -50.21 17.38 -41.20
C VAL A 243 -51.57 17.77 -41.83
N PHE A 244 -52.64 17.05 -41.49
CA PHE A 244 -54.00 17.37 -41.90
C PHE A 244 -54.51 18.66 -41.25
N GLN A 245 -54.30 18.84 -39.93
CA GLN A 245 -54.67 20.05 -39.19
C GLN A 245 -53.92 21.29 -39.69
N GLU A 246 -52.67 21.13 -40.10
CA GLU A 246 -51.86 22.18 -40.73
C GLU A 246 -52.32 22.54 -42.16
N GLY A 247 -53.30 21.83 -42.72
CA GLY A 247 -53.85 22.08 -44.06
C GLY A 247 -52.96 21.62 -45.21
N SER A 248 -51.87 20.90 -44.91
CA SER A 248 -50.92 20.39 -45.92
C SER A 248 -51.42 19.13 -46.64
N MET A 249 -52.51 18.52 -46.17
CA MET A 249 -53.11 17.31 -46.75
C MET A 249 -54.60 17.49 -47.02
N ALA A 250 -55.07 17.03 -48.19
CA ALA A 250 -56.49 17.00 -48.51
C ALA A 250 -57.24 15.94 -47.68
N PHE A 251 -58.48 16.23 -47.28
CA PHE A 251 -59.30 15.36 -46.44
C PHE A 251 -59.48 13.94 -46.99
N ASP A 252 -59.71 13.82 -48.31
CA ASP A 252 -59.87 12.52 -48.96
C ASP A 252 -58.59 11.67 -48.89
N GLN A 253 -57.42 12.31 -48.96
CA GLN A 253 -56.12 11.64 -48.84
C GLN A 253 -55.86 11.17 -47.41
N TYR A 254 -56.19 12.01 -46.43
CA TYR A 254 -56.12 11.67 -45.01
C TYR A 254 -56.99 10.44 -44.68
N LEU A 255 -58.27 10.45 -45.05
CA LEU A 255 -59.18 9.34 -44.77
C LEU A 255 -58.76 8.03 -45.44
N LYS A 256 -58.22 8.09 -46.66
CA LYS A 256 -57.70 6.89 -47.36
C LYS A 256 -56.51 6.29 -46.61
N ASN A 257 -55.54 7.13 -46.21
CA ASN A 257 -54.34 6.69 -45.51
C ASN A 257 -54.67 6.14 -44.12
N VAL A 258 -55.50 6.83 -43.34
CA VAL A 258 -55.91 6.37 -42.00
C VAL A 258 -56.63 5.03 -42.10
N ARG A 259 -57.58 4.85 -43.03
CA ARG A 259 -58.26 3.56 -43.19
C ARG A 259 -57.31 2.43 -43.60
N ALA A 260 -56.35 2.70 -44.48
CA ALA A 260 -55.36 1.72 -44.91
C ALA A 260 -54.48 1.29 -43.72
N LEU A 261 -53.95 2.25 -42.97
CA LEU A 261 -53.13 2.01 -41.79
C LEU A 261 -53.90 1.31 -40.68
N SER A 262 -55.13 1.73 -40.37
CA SER A 262 -55.98 1.05 -39.36
C SER A 262 -56.30 -0.40 -39.75
N ARG A 263 -56.46 -0.69 -41.05
CA ARG A 263 -56.65 -2.07 -41.53
C ARG A 263 -55.38 -2.90 -41.30
N GLU A 264 -54.21 -2.36 -41.60
CA GLU A 264 -52.93 -3.02 -41.35
C GLU A 264 -52.69 -3.25 -39.84
N GLN A 265 -52.96 -2.22 -39.04
CA GLN A 265 -52.88 -2.26 -37.58
C GLN A 265 -53.75 -3.38 -36.98
N PHE A 266 -54.97 -3.55 -37.48
CA PHE A 266 -55.86 -4.64 -37.06
C PHE A 266 -55.20 -6.01 -37.25
N PHE A 267 -54.51 -6.24 -38.38
CA PHE A 267 -53.83 -7.52 -38.62
C PHE A 267 -52.65 -7.72 -37.67
N HIS A 268 -51.87 -6.68 -37.36
CA HIS A 268 -50.79 -6.77 -36.38
C HIS A 268 -51.33 -7.10 -34.98
N ARG A 269 -52.38 -6.41 -34.52
CA ARG A 269 -53.03 -6.67 -33.22
C ARG A 269 -53.64 -8.06 -33.14
N ALA A 270 -54.36 -8.48 -34.19
CA ALA A 270 -54.95 -9.81 -34.25
C ALA A 270 -53.88 -10.91 -34.24
N THR A 271 -52.78 -10.70 -34.97
CA THR A 271 -51.65 -11.64 -35.00
C THR A 271 -50.96 -11.72 -33.64
N ALA A 272 -50.65 -10.58 -33.01
CA ALA A 272 -50.06 -10.54 -31.67
C ALA A 272 -50.94 -11.25 -30.63
N SER A 273 -52.27 -11.05 -30.67
CA SER A 273 -53.22 -11.73 -29.79
C SER A 273 -53.19 -13.25 -29.99
N LYS A 274 -53.09 -13.74 -31.23
CA LYS A 274 -53.00 -15.17 -31.54
C LYS A 274 -51.67 -15.77 -31.09
N VAL A 275 -50.56 -15.08 -31.34
CA VAL A 275 -49.22 -15.50 -30.90
C VAL A 275 -49.16 -15.63 -29.38
N ARG A 276 -49.70 -14.63 -28.65
CA ARG A 276 -49.77 -14.67 -27.18
C ARG A 276 -50.56 -15.87 -26.66
N ALA A 277 -51.71 -16.17 -27.27
CA ALA A 277 -52.51 -17.34 -26.90
C ALA A 277 -51.74 -18.65 -27.16
N ALA A 278 -51.06 -18.76 -28.30
CA ALA A 278 -50.25 -19.93 -28.65
C ALA A 278 -49.07 -20.12 -27.68
N GLN A 279 -48.37 -19.05 -27.31
CA GLN A 279 -47.28 -19.12 -26.33
C GLN A 279 -47.78 -19.54 -24.94
N MET A 280 -48.93 -19.03 -24.50
CA MET A 280 -49.53 -19.44 -23.23
C MET A 280 -49.89 -20.94 -23.23
N GLN A 281 -50.47 -21.44 -24.32
CA GLN A 281 -50.77 -22.86 -24.48
C GLN A 281 -49.50 -23.73 -24.47
N ALA A 282 -48.44 -23.32 -25.18
CA ALA A 282 -47.16 -24.03 -25.20
C ALA A 282 -46.50 -24.05 -23.81
N GLN A 283 -46.59 -22.95 -23.05
CA GLN A 283 -46.08 -22.88 -21.68
C GLN A 283 -46.83 -23.83 -20.74
N VAL A 284 -48.16 -23.86 -20.82
CA VAL A 284 -49.01 -24.77 -20.04
C VAL A 284 -48.70 -26.24 -20.38
N ALA A 285 -48.55 -26.57 -21.67
CA ALA A 285 -48.20 -27.92 -22.10
C ALA A 285 -46.82 -28.35 -21.57
N ASN A 286 -45.83 -27.46 -21.62
CA ASN A 286 -44.50 -27.73 -21.05
C ASN A 286 -44.57 -27.95 -19.52
N MET A 287 -45.34 -27.14 -18.79
CA MET A 287 -45.55 -27.34 -17.35
C MET A 287 -46.22 -28.68 -17.03
N ALA A 288 -47.25 -29.05 -17.79
CA ALA A 288 -47.94 -30.34 -17.63
C ALA A 288 -47.01 -31.54 -17.89
N SER A 289 -46.17 -31.46 -18.92
CA SER A 289 -45.20 -32.51 -19.26
C SER A 289 -44.09 -32.69 -18.21
N ARG A 290 -43.70 -31.60 -17.53
CA ARG A 290 -42.73 -31.65 -16.42
C ARG A 290 -43.33 -32.23 -15.15
N ALA A 291 -44.59 -31.88 -14.86
CA ALA A 291 -45.32 -32.43 -13.73
C ALA A 291 -45.56 -33.94 -13.88
N SER A 292 -45.88 -34.42 -15.08
CA SER A 292 -46.06 -35.85 -15.33
C SER A 292 -44.76 -36.64 -15.20
N HIS A 293 -43.62 -36.13 -15.68
CA HIS A 293 -42.31 -36.79 -15.50
C HIS A 293 -41.90 -36.92 -14.03
N SER A 294 -42.24 -35.95 -13.18
CA SER A 294 -41.98 -36.03 -11.74
C SER A 294 -42.86 -37.06 -11.02
N GLN A 295 -43.98 -37.47 -11.62
CA GLN A 295 -44.96 -38.38 -11.02
C GLN A 295 -44.65 -39.86 -11.30
N TYR A 296 -43.78 -40.15 -12.27
CA TYR A 296 -43.31 -41.50 -12.63
C TYR A 296 -41.88 -41.81 -12.12
N ALA A 297 -41.25 -40.89 -11.39
CA ALA A 297 -39.89 -41.05 -10.85
C ALA A 297 -39.84 -41.36 -9.33
N MET A 298 -40.97 -41.75 -8.74
CA MET A 298 -41.06 -42.41 -7.41
C MET A 298 -41.40 -43.89 -7.61
#